data_AF-A0AAU4TZK8-F1
#
_entry.id   AF-A0AAU4TZK8-F1
#
_cell.length_a   1.000
_cell.length_b   1.000
_cell.length_c   1.000
_cell.angle_alpha   90.00
_cell.angle_beta   90.00
_cell.angle_gamma   90.00
#
_symmetry.space_group_name_H-M   'P 1'
#
loop_
_entity.id
_entity.type
_entity.pdbx_description
1 polymer ?
#
loop_
_entity_poly.entity_id
_entity_poly.type
_entity_poly.pdbx_seq_one_letter_code
_entity_poly.pdbx_strand_id
1 'polypeptide(L)'
;MLAVTAWATGHGPLTLLGRSWDSRWYLGIAAHGYVRTVHVRPGLVFDDLAFFPLYPTLVRAVTATTTLSGGAAGLLVSWTAAAVAAAGIHAVALRLHGRAVAVAVVLLWGLLPHSVVLSLAYTEPVLTAFAAWSLYAVLSGRWVWAGTLAALAGLSRPNGFAVAAAVLVTAAHEIVRRRGKVTHRLWTGVALAPLGWLGYVLWVGHRKGDLLGGYFEVQRRWGSRFDLGRGSLGFVRHLVLQSDRLVFPMAILLVAAAVLLYALLIADRAPLPLLVYSGVLLLVALGGSGFFASKPRFLLPAFPLLLPLARALVRTARARPWHAAVVAGALAGLSFAYGAYLVVIAHTPL
;
A
#
# COMPACT_ATOMS: atom_id res chain seq x y z
N MET A 1 16.20 -13.43 -12.02
CA MET A 1 17.40 -12.89 -11.34
C MET A 1 17.27 -12.76 -9.81
N LEU A 2 16.11 -12.42 -9.20
CA LEU A 2 16.01 -12.38 -7.73
C LEU A 2 16.27 -13.76 -7.08
N ALA A 3 15.87 -14.84 -7.76
CA ALA A 3 16.27 -16.21 -7.41
C ALA A 3 17.79 -16.43 -7.56
N VAL A 4 18.40 -15.86 -8.59
CA VAL A 4 19.86 -15.95 -8.84
C VAL A 4 20.63 -15.18 -7.78
N THR A 5 20.20 -13.98 -7.40
CA THR A 5 20.84 -13.18 -6.35
C THR A 5 20.63 -13.78 -4.96
N ALA A 6 19.45 -14.36 -4.69
CA ALA A 6 19.20 -15.09 -3.46
C ALA A 6 20.11 -16.31 -3.35
N TRP A 7 20.24 -17.09 -4.43
CA TRP A 7 21.14 -18.25 -4.47
C TRP A 7 22.60 -17.85 -4.35
N ALA A 8 23.02 -16.80 -5.04
CA ALA A 8 24.37 -16.25 -4.96
C ALA A 8 24.73 -15.72 -3.56
N THR A 9 23.72 -15.44 -2.72
CA THR A 9 23.90 -15.02 -1.31
C THR A 9 23.53 -16.12 -0.31
N GLY A 10 23.41 -17.37 -0.75
CA GLY A 10 23.16 -18.54 0.11
C GLY A 10 21.74 -18.68 0.66
N HIS A 11 20.77 -17.92 0.15
CA HIS A 11 19.39 -17.94 0.62
C HIS A 11 18.45 -18.60 -0.39
N GLY A 12 17.55 -19.47 0.10
CA GLY A 12 16.43 -19.97 -0.69
C GLY A 12 15.45 -18.83 -1.04
N PRO A 13 15.07 -18.61 -2.31
CA PRO A 13 14.31 -17.43 -2.73
C PRO A 13 12.91 -17.39 -2.15
N LEU A 14 12.26 -18.54 -1.99
CA LEU A 14 10.96 -18.63 -1.33
C LEU A 14 11.04 -18.32 0.17
N THR A 15 12.12 -18.73 0.83
CA THR A 15 12.38 -18.40 2.24
C THR A 15 12.61 -16.90 2.40
N LEU A 16 13.44 -16.32 1.53
CA LEU A 16 13.74 -14.88 1.52
C LEU A 16 12.47 -14.06 1.28
N LEU A 17 11.69 -14.37 0.24
CA LEU A 17 10.47 -13.65 -0.08
C LEU A 17 9.35 -13.88 0.97
N GLY A 18 9.26 -15.10 1.50
CA GLY A 18 8.20 -15.51 2.42
C GLY A 18 8.44 -15.17 3.88
N ARG A 19 9.67 -14.90 4.31
CA ARG A 19 10.02 -14.72 5.74
C ARG A 19 10.85 -13.47 6.05
N SER A 20 10.99 -12.54 5.12
CA SER A 20 11.68 -11.27 5.37
C SER A 20 10.84 -10.29 6.17
N TRP A 21 11.51 -9.56 7.08
CA TRP A 21 10.96 -8.45 7.87
C TRP A 21 9.52 -8.66 8.38
N ASP A 22 8.53 -7.90 7.88
CA ASP A 22 7.15 -7.90 8.36
C ASP A 22 6.42 -9.23 8.14
N SER A 23 6.86 -10.04 7.16
CA SER A 23 6.30 -11.37 6.93
C SER A 23 6.32 -12.21 8.20
N ARG A 24 7.35 -12.05 9.05
CA ARG A 24 7.45 -12.78 10.33
C ARG A 24 6.36 -12.41 11.32
N TRP A 25 5.82 -11.18 11.28
CA TRP A 25 4.67 -10.78 12.09
C TRP A 25 3.39 -11.39 11.54
N TYR A 26 3.16 -11.26 10.22
CA TYR A 26 1.98 -11.83 9.58
C TYR A 26 1.88 -13.35 9.75
N LEU A 27 2.98 -14.07 9.54
CA LEU A 27 3.03 -15.53 9.71
C LEU A 27 2.87 -15.94 11.18
N GLY A 28 3.42 -15.16 12.11
CA GLY A 28 3.25 -15.38 13.54
C GLY A 28 1.77 -15.30 13.95
N ILE A 29 1.09 -14.24 13.50
CA ILE A 29 -0.35 -14.03 13.76
C ILE A 29 -1.20 -15.12 13.06
N ALA A 30 -0.84 -15.51 11.84
CA ALA A 30 -1.54 -16.57 11.11
C ALA A 30 -1.47 -17.91 11.86
N ALA A 31 -0.33 -18.24 12.46
CA ALA A 31 -0.10 -19.50 13.16
C ALA A 31 -0.62 -19.51 14.60
N HIS A 32 -0.47 -18.41 15.36
CA HIS A 32 -0.70 -18.41 16.81
C HIS A 32 -1.69 -17.34 17.28
N GLY A 33 -2.20 -16.50 16.39
CA GLY A 33 -2.98 -15.32 16.76
C GLY A 33 -2.12 -14.19 17.34
N TYR A 34 -2.77 -13.23 17.99
CA TYR A 34 -2.14 -12.05 18.58
C TYR A 34 -1.59 -12.36 19.98
N VAL A 35 -0.34 -12.83 20.05
CA VAL A 35 0.32 -13.30 21.28
C VAL A 35 1.75 -12.77 21.43
N ARG A 36 2.33 -12.17 20.38
CA ARG A 36 3.74 -11.80 20.34
C ARG A 36 3.95 -10.33 20.73
N THR A 37 4.73 -10.13 21.78
CA THR A 37 5.26 -8.81 22.19
C THR A 37 6.76 -8.91 22.39
N VAL A 38 7.53 -8.00 21.79
CA VAL A 38 9.00 -7.95 21.85
C VAL A 38 9.43 -6.62 22.45
N HIS A 39 10.14 -6.65 23.57
CA HIS A 39 10.69 -5.47 24.23
C HIS A 39 12.10 -5.21 23.70
N VAL A 40 12.26 -4.18 22.86
CA VAL A 40 13.54 -3.88 22.20
C VAL A 40 14.45 -3.04 23.09
N ARG A 41 13.89 -1.97 23.67
CA ARG A 41 14.56 -1.06 24.62
C ARG A 41 13.49 -0.26 25.38
N PRO A 42 13.83 0.45 26.47
CA PRO A 42 12.86 1.27 27.19
C PRO A 42 12.11 2.22 26.25
N GLY A 43 10.77 2.15 26.28
CA GLY A 43 9.88 2.95 25.41
C GLY A 43 9.68 2.43 23.97
N LEU A 44 10.37 1.38 23.54
CA LEU A 44 10.22 0.76 22.21
C LEU A 44 9.82 -0.72 22.35
N VAL A 45 8.54 -0.98 22.09
CA VAL A 45 7.92 -2.31 22.24
C VAL A 45 7.18 -2.66 20.97
N PHE A 46 7.58 -3.78 20.37
CA PHE A 46 6.95 -4.31 19.15
C PHE A 46 5.89 -5.33 19.52
N ASP A 47 4.65 -4.92 19.38
CA ASP A 47 3.44 -5.71 19.65
C ASP A 47 2.74 -6.10 18.34
N ASP A 48 2.36 -7.37 18.18
CA ASP A 48 1.71 -7.85 16.97
C ASP A 48 0.34 -7.22 16.69
N LEU A 49 -0.29 -6.57 17.69
CA LEU A 49 -1.49 -5.75 17.53
C LEU A 49 -1.30 -4.52 16.63
N ALA A 50 -0.07 -4.21 16.21
CA ALA A 50 0.18 -3.22 15.17
C ALA A 50 -0.27 -3.68 13.77
N PHE A 51 -0.42 -4.99 13.54
CA PHE A 51 -0.69 -5.59 12.24
C PHE A 51 -2.14 -5.99 12.07
N PHE A 52 -2.77 -5.47 11.02
CA PHE A 52 -4.18 -5.68 10.72
C PHE A 52 -4.49 -7.13 10.29
N PRO A 53 -5.72 -7.62 10.53
CA PRO A 53 -5.99 -9.05 10.64
C PRO A 53 -6.28 -9.76 9.31
N LEU A 54 -6.63 -9.05 8.23
CA LEU A 54 -7.15 -9.69 7.01
C LEU A 54 -6.13 -10.61 6.37
N TYR A 55 -4.90 -10.12 6.14
CA TYR A 55 -3.87 -10.93 5.50
C TYR A 55 -3.43 -12.14 6.33
N PRO A 56 -3.10 -12.03 7.64
CA PRO A 56 -2.85 -13.21 8.48
C PRO A 56 -4.00 -14.22 8.46
N THR A 57 -5.26 -13.75 8.39
CA THR A 57 -6.43 -14.62 8.32
C THR A 57 -6.53 -15.35 6.99
N LEU A 58 -6.25 -14.67 5.87
CA LEU A 58 -6.16 -15.30 4.55
C LEU A 58 -5.04 -16.34 4.49
N VAL A 59 -3.87 -16.02 5.06
CA VAL A 59 -2.75 -16.97 5.16
C VAL A 59 -3.17 -18.20 5.97
N ARG A 60 -3.79 -17.99 7.15
CA ARG A 60 -4.30 -19.09 7.99
C ARG A 60 -5.30 -19.96 7.25
N ALA A 61 -6.22 -19.36 6.49
CA ALA A 61 -7.20 -20.08 5.69
C ALA A 61 -6.53 -20.98 4.64
N VAL A 62 -5.51 -20.47 3.92
CA VAL A 62 -4.76 -21.27 2.95
C VAL A 62 -3.97 -22.38 3.63
N THR A 63 -3.30 -22.12 4.75
CA THR A 63 -2.56 -23.17 5.47
C THR A 63 -3.46 -24.23 6.11
N ALA A 64 -4.73 -23.89 6.39
CA ALA A 64 -5.70 -24.84 6.93
C ALA A 64 -6.30 -25.78 5.85
N THR A 65 -6.32 -25.33 4.59
CA THR A 65 -6.91 -26.09 3.47
C THR A 65 -5.88 -26.69 2.52
N THR A 66 -4.59 -26.45 2.75
CA THR A 66 -3.49 -26.95 1.92
C THR A 66 -2.33 -27.44 2.77
N THR A 67 -1.38 -28.17 2.17
CA THR A 67 -0.13 -28.59 2.82
C THR A 67 0.98 -27.54 2.73
N LEU A 68 0.65 -26.31 2.27
CA LEU A 68 1.63 -25.26 2.08
C LEU A 68 2.17 -24.75 3.43
N SER A 69 3.48 -24.54 3.50
CA SER A 69 4.08 -23.81 4.62
C SER A 69 3.53 -22.38 4.69
N GLY A 70 3.51 -21.78 5.89
CA GLY A 70 3.01 -20.42 6.08
C GLY A 70 3.65 -19.38 5.14
N GLY A 71 4.96 -19.48 4.87
CA GLY A 71 5.64 -18.60 3.92
C GLY A 71 5.13 -18.77 2.49
N ALA A 72 4.94 -20.01 2.03
CA ALA A 72 4.40 -20.29 0.70
C ALA A 72 2.93 -19.84 0.58
N ALA A 73 2.12 -20.08 1.62
CA ALA A 73 0.75 -19.59 1.69
C ALA A 73 0.69 -18.05 1.66
N GLY A 74 1.58 -17.37 2.38
CA GLY A 74 1.73 -15.92 2.35
C GLY A 74 2.08 -15.37 0.97
N LEU A 75 3.02 -16.03 0.27
CA LEU A 75 3.36 -15.66 -1.11
C LEU A 75 2.19 -15.87 -2.06
N LEU A 76 1.50 -17.02 -1.97
CA LEU A 76 0.33 -17.31 -2.78
C LEU A 76 -0.75 -16.24 -2.63
N VAL A 77 -1.12 -15.89 -1.38
CA VAL A 77 -2.10 -14.83 -1.10
C VAL A 77 -1.64 -13.49 -1.70
N SER A 78 -0.36 -13.14 -1.53
CA SER A 78 0.17 -11.84 -2.00
C SER A 78 0.19 -11.76 -3.52
N TRP A 79 0.62 -12.82 -4.22
CA TRP A 79 0.70 -12.85 -5.68
C TRP A 79 -0.68 -12.91 -6.33
N THR A 80 -1.61 -13.68 -5.77
CA THR A 80 -3.01 -13.66 -6.21
C THR A 80 -3.61 -12.26 -6.02
N ALA A 81 -3.38 -11.64 -4.87
CA ALA A 81 -3.84 -10.27 -4.63
C ALA A 81 -3.17 -9.25 -5.56
N ALA A 82 -1.89 -9.42 -5.91
CA ALA A 82 -1.20 -8.55 -6.87
C ALA A 82 -1.82 -8.65 -8.27
N ALA A 83 -2.19 -9.86 -8.71
CA ALA A 83 -2.90 -10.06 -9.96
C ALA A 83 -4.30 -9.42 -9.94
N VAL A 84 -5.06 -9.60 -8.85
CA VAL A 84 -6.38 -8.96 -8.66
C VAL A 84 -6.26 -7.42 -8.62
N ALA A 85 -5.20 -6.90 -7.99
CA ALA A 85 -4.89 -5.49 -7.96
C ALA A 85 -4.57 -4.96 -9.36
N ALA A 86 -3.72 -5.64 -10.13
CA ALA A 86 -3.42 -5.27 -11.51
C ALA A 86 -4.69 -5.21 -12.38
N ALA A 87 -5.60 -6.19 -12.22
CA ALA A 87 -6.89 -6.18 -12.91
C ALA A 87 -7.77 -4.98 -12.50
N GLY A 88 -7.83 -4.66 -11.21
CA GLY A 88 -8.58 -3.50 -10.71
C GLY A 88 -8.00 -2.16 -11.19
N ILE A 89 -6.67 -2.01 -11.12
CA ILE A 89 -5.94 -0.84 -11.61
C ILE A 89 -6.20 -0.65 -13.11
N HIS A 90 -6.07 -1.74 -13.89
CA HIS A 90 -6.38 -1.75 -15.32
C HIS A 90 -7.84 -1.32 -15.56
N ALA A 91 -8.80 -1.86 -14.81
CA ALA A 91 -10.22 -1.53 -14.98
C ALA A 91 -10.51 -0.04 -14.68
N VAL A 92 -9.92 0.53 -13.63
CA VAL A 92 -10.02 1.97 -13.32
C VAL A 92 -9.47 2.81 -14.46
N ALA A 93 -8.25 2.52 -14.92
CA ALA A 93 -7.61 3.30 -15.96
C ALA A 93 -8.28 3.12 -17.34
N LEU A 94 -8.76 1.92 -17.66
CA LEU A 94 -9.51 1.64 -18.88
C LEU A 94 -10.78 2.49 -18.96
N ARG A 95 -11.52 2.59 -17.84
CA ARG A 95 -12.73 3.41 -17.72
C ARG A 95 -12.46 4.90 -17.95
N LEU A 96 -11.27 5.40 -17.58
CA LEU A 96 -10.96 6.83 -17.60
C LEU A 96 -10.20 7.28 -18.86
N HIS A 97 -9.32 6.43 -19.38
CA HIS A 97 -8.30 6.85 -20.36
C HIS A 97 -8.05 5.83 -21.49
N GLY A 98 -8.82 4.74 -21.55
CA GLY A 98 -8.73 3.73 -22.60
C GLY A 98 -7.60 2.71 -22.40
N ARG A 99 -7.57 1.71 -23.30
CA ARG A 99 -6.77 0.49 -23.14
C ARG A 99 -5.26 0.72 -23.06
N ALA A 100 -4.72 1.64 -23.87
CA ALA A 100 -3.28 1.91 -23.87
C ALA A 100 -2.78 2.45 -22.51
N VAL A 101 -3.52 3.39 -21.91
CA VAL A 101 -3.19 3.96 -20.59
C VAL A 101 -3.40 2.93 -19.49
N ALA A 102 -4.43 2.08 -19.62
CA ALA A 102 -4.70 1.00 -18.69
C ALA A 102 -3.55 -0.02 -18.61
N VAL A 103 -2.95 -0.39 -19.75
CA VAL A 103 -1.76 -1.25 -19.78
C VAL A 103 -0.56 -0.49 -19.21
N ALA A 104 -0.34 0.75 -19.62
CA ALA A 104 0.81 1.55 -19.18
C ALA A 104 0.84 1.78 -17.66
N VAL A 105 -0.32 2.01 -17.01
CA VAL A 105 -0.35 2.23 -15.55
C VAL A 105 -0.02 0.96 -14.78
N VAL A 106 -0.49 -0.21 -15.24
CA VAL A 106 -0.16 -1.51 -14.61
C VAL A 106 1.31 -1.84 -14.80
N LEU A 107 1.85 -1.58 -16.01
CA LEU A 107 3.27 -1.70 -16.27
C LEU A 107 4.06 -0.81 -15.30
N LEU A 108 3.78 0.48 -15.24
CA LEU A 108 4.47 1.41 -14.34
C LEU A 108 4.37 1.01 -12.88
N TRP A 109 3.21 0.48 -12.43
CA TRP A 109 3.03 0.00 -11.06
C TRP A 109 3.96 -1.20 -10.75
N GLY A 110 4.09 -2.14 -11.70
CA GLY A 110 5.05 -3.24 -11.60
C GLY A 110 6.52 -2.82 -11.74
N LEU A 111 6.79 -1.66 -12.34
CA LEU A 111 8.13 -1.11 -12.54
C LEU A 111 8.51 -0.01 -11.53
N LEU A 112 7.74 0.18 -10.46
CA LEU A 112 8.16 1.08 -9.38
C LEU A 112 9.41 0.52 -8.70
N PRO A 113 10.33 1.36 -8.19
CA PRO A 113 11.51 0.84 -7.50
C PRO A 113 11.22 -0.06 -6.31
N HIS A 114 10.11 0.19 -5.59
CA HIS A 114 9.67 -0.65 -4.47
C HIS A 114 8.70 -1.79 -4.88
N SER A 115 8.53 -2.08 -6.18
CA SER A 115 7.60 -3.11 -6.65
C SER A 115 7.99 -4.53 -6.20
N VAL A 116 9.24 -4.74 -5.75
CA VAL A 116 9.67 -6.00 -5.11
C VAL A 116 8.78 -6.40 -3.92
N VAL A 117 8.16 -5.41 -3.26
CA VAL A 117 7.19 -5.65 -2.18
C VAL A 117 5.98 -6.44 -2.66
N LEU A 118 5.59 -6.31 -3.93
CA LEU A 118 4.51 -7.10 -4.52
C LEU A 118 4.86 -8.59 -4.62
N SER A 119 6.15 -8.93 -4.56
CA SER A 119 6.65 -10.31 -4.57
C SER A 119 6.86 -10.89 -3.17
N LEU A 120 6.81 -10.08 -2.11
CA LEU A 120 6.96 -10.53 -0.72
C LEU A 120 5.64 -11.05 -0.15
N ALA A 121 5.71 -11.86 0.92
CA ALA A 121 4.55 -12.28 1.72
C ALA A 121 3.99 -11.13 2.58
N TYR A 122 3.48 -10.10 1.91
CA TYR A 122 3.19 -8.77 2.41
C TYR A 122 1.75 -8.35 2.12
N THR A 123 1.28 -7.30 2.80
CA THR A 123 -0.13 -6.88 2.76
C THR A 123 -0.45 -5.83 1.70
N GLU A 124 0.56 -5.20 1.10
CA GLU A 124 0.40 -4.18 0.05
C GLU A 124 -0.47 -4.67 -1.12
N PRO A 125 -0.26 -5.88 -1.68
CA PRO A 125 -1.09 -6.35 -2.78
C PRO A 125 -2.56 -6.50 -2.39
N VAL A 126 -2.84 -6.99 -1.17
CA VAL A 126 -4.20 -7.14 -0.64
C VAL A 126 -4.89 -5.80 -0.47
N LEU A 127 -4.21 -4.82 0.16
CA LEU A 127 -4.74 -3.46 0.25
C LEU A 127 -5.00 -2.89 -1.14
N THR A 128 -4.05 -3.01 -2.06
CA THR A 128 -4.15 -2.43 -3.40
C THR A 128 -5.30 -3.05 -4.20
N ALA A 129 -5.51 -4.37 -4.07
CA ALA A 129 -6.63 -5.07 -4.70
C ALA A 129 -7.98 -4.52 -4.24
N PHE A 130 -8.21 -4.47 -2.92
CA PHE A 130 -9.46 -3.94 -2.38
C PHE A 130 -9.65 -2.45 -2.66
N ALA A 131 -8.57 -1.66 -2.61
CA ALA A 131 -8.59 -0.25 -2.96
C ALA A 131 -8.98 -0.02 -4.43
N ALA A 132 -8.31 -0.69 -5.37
CA ALA A 132 -8.57 -0.52 -6.79
C ALA A 132 -10.01 -0.88 -7.17
N TRP A 133 -10.52 -2.01 -6.66
CA TRP A 133 -11.90 -2.42 -6.91
C TRP A 133 -12.94 -1.58 -6.17
N SER A 134 -12.64 -1.09 -4.96
CA SER A 134 -13.51 -0.13 -4.26
C SER A 134 -13.63 1.18 -5.05
N LEU A 135 -12.50 1.74 -5.50
CA LEU A 135 -12.49 2.95 -6.32
C LEU A 135 -13.22 2.74 -7.66
N TYR A 136 -13.02 1.59 -8.31
CA TYR A 136 -13.78 1.23 -9.50
C TYR A 136 -15.30 1.16 -9.24
N ALA A 137 -15.70 0.59 -8.10
CA ALA A 137 -17.10 0.51 -7.69
C ALA A 137 -17.70 1.90 -7.42
N VAL A 138 -16.95 2.82 -6.78
CA VAL A 138 -17.37 4.23 -6.60
C VAL A 138 -17.56 4.90 -7.96
N LEU A 139 -16.57 4.79 -8.86
CA LEU A 139 -16.64 5.36 -10.22
C LEU A 139 -17.78 4.78 -11.07
N SER A 140 -18.28 3.60 -10.69
CA SER A 140 -19.39 2.90 -11.34
C SER A 140 -20.73 3.06 -10.61
N GLY A 141 -20.79 3.85 -9.53
CA GLY A 141 -22.01 4.05 -8.73
C GLY A 141 -22.48 2.82 -7.93
N ARG A 142 -21.63 1.81 -7.77
CA ARG A 142 -21.92 0.55 -7.06
C ARG A 142 -21.54 0.66 -5.58
N TRP A 143 -22.28 1.50 -4.86
CA TRP A 143 -21.92 1.94 -3.50
C TRP A 143 -21.78 0.83 -2.45
N VAL A 144 -22.64 -0.19 -2.46
CA VAL A 144 -22.53 -1.32 -1.52
C VAL A 144 -21.19 -2.03 -1.70
N TRP A 145 -20.81 -2.34 -2.94
CA TRP A 145 -19.51 -2.93 -3.25
C TRP A 145 -18.35 -2.01 -2.87
N ALA A 146 -18.47 -0.71 -3.14
CA ALA A 146 -17.47 0.26 -2.72
C ALA A 146 -17.22 0.24 -1.21
N GLY A 147 -18.30 0.24 -0.41
CA GLY A 147 -18.24 0.17 1.05
C GLY A 147 -17.69 -1.15 1.57
N THR A 148 -18.16 -2.30 1.08
CA THR A 148 -17.66 -3.62 1.49
C THR A 148 -16.17 -3.78 1.19
N LEU A 149 -15.73 -3.39 -0.01
CA LEU A 149 -14.32 -3.47 -0.39
C LEU A 149 -13.47 -2.46 0.40
N ALA A 150 -14.00 -1.28 0.73
CA ALA A 150 -13.32 -0.32 1.62
C ALA A 150 -13.15 -0.87 3.05
N ALA A 151 -14.14 -1.60 3.57
CA ALA A 151 -14.01 -2.27 4.87
C ALA A 151 -12.91 -3.34 4.83
N LEU A 152 -12.85 -4.17 3.78
CA LEU A 152 -11.80 -5.17 3.61
C LEU A 152 -10.40 -4.53 3.44
N ALA A 153 -10.31 -3.42 2.69
CA ALA A 153 -9.09 -2.62 2.63
C ALA A 153 -8.69 -2.09 4.02
N GLY A 154 -9.66 -1.61 4.80
CA GLY A 154 -9.48 -1.17 6.19
C GLY A 154 -8.96 -2.27 7.11
N LEU A 155 -9.35 -3.53 6.90
CA LEU A 155 -8.85 -4.70 7.63
C LEU A 155 -7.47 -5.20 7.14
N SER A 156 -6.93 -4.62 6.07
CA SER A 156 -5.65 -5.07 5.50
C SER A 156 -4.46 -4.39 6.17
N ARG A 157 -4.56 -3.09 6.46
CA ARG A 157 -3.45 -2.24 6.92
C ARG A 157 -3.90 -0.99 7.68
N PRO A 158 -3.01 -0.36 8.48
CA PRO A 158 -3.28 0.90 9.15
C PRO A 158 -3.69 2.03 8.21
N ASN A 159 -3.10 2.11 7.01
CA ASN A 159 -3.41 3.11 6.00
C ASN A 159 -4.60 2.74 5.10
N GLY A 160 -5.26 1.59 5.34
CA GLY A 160 -6.43 1.13 4.59
C GLY A 160 -7.66 2.05 4.71
N PHE A 161 -7.73 2.87 5.78
CA PHE A 161 -8.79 3.87 5.94
C PHE A 161 -8.84 4.90 4.81
N ALA A 162 -7.75 5.08 4.04
CA ALA A 162 -7.73 5.96 2.88
C ALA A 162 -8.81 5.60 1.85
N VAL A 163 -9.13 4.31 1.71
CA VAL A 163 -10.19 3.83 0.82
C VAL A 163 -11.56 4.24 1.38
N ALA A 164 -11.78 4.07 2.68
CA ALA A 164 -13.00 4.51 3.34
C ALA A 164 -13.19 6.03 3.20
N ALA A 165 -12.14 6.82 3.40
CA ALA A 165 -12.17 8.27 3.19
C ALA A 165 -12.59 8.64 1.77
N ALA A 166 -12.05 7.95 0.75
CA ALA A 166 -12.44 8.17 -0.64
C ALA A 166 -13.91 7.86 -0.91
N VAL A 167 -14.44 6.76 -0.35
CA VAL A 167 -15.88 6.43 -0.47
C VAL A 167 -16.74 7.48 0.22
N LEU A 168 -16.42 7.84 1.47
CA LEU A 168 -17.19 8.77 2.29
C LEU A 168 -17.23 10.18 1.68
N VAL A 169 -16.09 10.72 1.28
CA VAL A 169 -16.01 12.05 0.67
C VAL A 169 -16.72 12.10 -0.68
N THR A 170 -16.59 11.05 -1.51
CA THR A 170 -17.29 11.00 -2.80
C THR A 170 -18.79 10.83 -2.61
N ALA A 171 -19.23 10.06 -1.61
CA ALA A 171 -20.63 9.92 -1.26
C ALA A 171 -21.23 11.24 -0.77
N ALA A 172 -20.53 11.95 0.12
CA ALA A 172 -20.94 13.27 0.60
C ALA A 172 -21.06 14.27 -0.55
N HIS A 173 -20.09 14.30 -1.46
CA HIS A 173 -20.16 15.14 -2.67
C HIS A 173 -21.39 14.81 -3.53
N GLU A 174 -21.70 13.54 -3.74
CA GLU A 174 -22.86 13.13 -4.53
C GLU A 174 -24.19 13.44 -3.83
N ILE A 175 -24.26 13.30 -2.50
CA ILE A 175 -25.42 13.71 -1.69
C ILE A 175 -25.70 15.20 -1.84
N VAL A 176 -24.67 16.04 -1.70
CA VAL A 176 -24.77 17.49 -1.85
C VAL A 176 -25.19 17.85 -3.28
N ARG A 177 -24.50 17.30 -4.29
CA ARG A 177 -24.79 17.53 -5.71
C ARG A 177 -26.22 17.15 -6.09
N ARG A 178 -26.77 16.07 -5.53
CA ARG A 178 -28.14 15.61 -5.79
C ARG A 178 -29.18 16.16 -4.81
N ARG A 179 -28.82 17.12 -3.96
CA ARG A 179 -29.71 17.69 -2.93
C ARG A 179 -30.41 16.61 -2.09
N GLY A 180 -29.66 15.59 -1.67
CA GLY A 180 -30.15 14.47 -0.86
C GLY A 180 -30.91 13.38 -1.64
N LYS A 181 -31.21 13.55 -2.93
CA LYS A 181 -31.91 12.55 -3.75
C LYS A 181 -30.95 11.43 -4.20
N VAL A 182 -30.54 10.59 -3.25
CA VAL A 182 -29.62 9.46 -3.46
C VAL A 182 -30.29 8.12 -3.13
N THR A 183 -29.74 7.03 -3.65
CA THR A 183 -30.27 5.68 -3.41
C THR A 183 -29.87 5.18 -2.01
N HIS A 184 -30.69 4.31 -1.41
CA HIS A 184 -30.35 3.64 -0.14
C HIS A 184 -29.00 2.90 -0.20
N ARG A 185 -28.64 2.38 -1.38
CA ARG A 185 -27.36 1.72 -1.63
C ARG A 185 -26.16 2.61 -1.34
N LEU A 186 -26.28 3.93 -1.56
CA LEU A 186 -25.24 4.90 -1.21
C LEU A 186 -25.04 4.95 0.31
N TRP A 187 -26.13 5.08 1.06
CA TRP A 187 -26.09 5.08 2.53
C TRP A 187 -25.53 3.77 3.09
N THR A 188 -25.91 2.63 2.53
CA THR A 188 -25.32 1.32 2.89
C THR A 188 -23.82 1.30 2.63
N GLY A 189 -23.36 1.77 1.47
CA GLY A 189 -21.93 1.87 1.16
C GLY A 189 -21.16 2.76 2.14
N VAL A 190 -21.74 3.91 2.50
CA VAL A 190 -21.21 4.86 3.50
C VAL A 190 -21.10 4.20 4.87
N ALA A 191 -22.13 3.48 5.31
CA ALA A 191 -22.13 2.80 6.60
C ALA A 191 -21.10 1.66 6.66
N LEU A 192 -20.93 0.90 5.56
CA LEU A 192 -19.99 -0.22 5.50
C LEU A 192 -18.52 0.23 5.44
N ALA A 193 -18.22 1.30 4.70
CA ALA A 193 -16.84 1.70 4.38
C ALA A 193 -15.88 1.79 5.57
N PRO A 194 -16.23 2.43 6.71
CA PRO A 194 -15.29 2.57 7.83
C PRO A 194 -15.24 1.36 8.77
N LEU A 195 -16.18 0.39 8.66
CA LEU A 195 -16.35 -0.67 9.66
C LEU A 195 -15.11 -1.54 9.83
N GLY A 196 -14.40 -1.84 8.75
CA GLY A 196 -13.23 -2.70 8.83
C GLY A 196 -12.08 -2.07 9.61
N TRP A 197 -11.74 -0.81 9.30
CA TRP A 197 -10.66 -0.11 9.99
C TRP A 197 -11.06 0.22 11.44
N LEU A 198 -12.25 0.80 11.64
CA LEU A 198 -12.75 1.14 12.98
C LEU A 198 -12.89 -0.11 13.85
N GLY A 199 -13.43 -1.19 13.30
CA GLY A 199 -13.64 -2.45 14.03
C GLY A 199 -12.33 -2.99 14.59
N TYR A 200 -11.25 -3.00 13.80
CA TYR A 200 -9.96 -3.45 14.30
C TYR A 200 -9.32 -2.49 15.31
N VAL A 201 -9.36 -1.18 15.04
CA VAL A 201 -8.82 -0.15 15.95
C VAL A 201 -9.51 -0.19 17.31
N LEU A 202 -10.84 -0.28 17.34
CA LEU A 202 -11.62 -0.38 18.57
C LEU A 202 -11.39 -1.73 19.28
N TRP A 203 -11.24 -2.83 18.54
CA TRP A 203 -10.90 -4.13 19.12
C TRP A 203 -9.54 -4.11 19.82
N VAL A 204 -8.52 -3.51 19.20
CA VAL A 204 -7.20 -3.31 19.84
C VAL A 204 -7.34 -2.40 21.06
N GLY A 205 -8.08 -1.30 20.94
CA GLY A 205 -8.33 -0.38 22.04
C GLY A 205 -8.96 -1.07 23.25
N HIS A 206 -10.00 -1.86 23.02
CA HIS A 206 -10.63 -2.68 24.06
C HIS A 206 -9.63 -3.64 24.73
N ARG A 207 -8.79 -4.33 23.94
CA ARG A 207 -7.75 -5.24 24.49
C ARG A 207 -6.66 -4.53 25.29
N LYS A 208 -6.40 -3.26 25.01
CA LYS A 208 -5.41 -2.45 25.73
C LYS A 208 -5.98 -1.66 26.91
N GLY A 209 -7.30 -1.70 27.12
CA GLY A 209 -7.98 -0.95 28.18
C GLY A 209 -8.19 0.54 27.86
N ASP A 210 -7.92 0.98 26.63
CA ASP A 210 -8.18 2.33 26.14
C ASP A 210 -8.81 2.24 24.75
N LEU A 211 -10.13 2.37 24.69
CA LEU A 211 -10.92 2.10 23.49
C LEU A 211 -10.52 2.97 22.28
N LEU A 212 -10.20 4.24 22.52
CA LEU A 212 -9.90 5.21 21.46
C LEU A 212 -8.40 5.40 21.24
N GLY A 213 -7.59 5.36 22.30
CA GLY A 213 -6.15 5.60 22.23
C GLY A 213 -5.29 4.33 22.14
N GLY A 214 -5.82 3.16 22.50
CA GLY A 214 -5.01 1.94 22.67
C GLY A 214 -4.29 1.47 21.41
N TYR A 215 -4.91 1.57 20.23
CA TYR A 215 -4.24 1.26 18.96
C TYR A 215 -3.14 2.26 18.63
N PHE A 216 -3.37 3.55 18.85
CA PHE A 216 -2.37 4.59 18.61
C PHE A 216 -1.21 4.48 19.58
N GLU A 217 -1.45 4.00 20.80
CA GLU A 217 -0.39 3.69 21.76
C GLU A 217 0.49 2.54 21.28
N VAL A 218 -0.12 1.48 20.73
CA VAL A 218 0.63 0.39 20.08
C VAL A 218 1.51 0.95 18.96
N GLN A 219 0.97 1.80 18.07
CA GLN A 219 1.77 2.44 17.01
C GLN A 219 2.91 3.32 17.57
N ARG A 220 2.65 4.08 18.64
CA ARG A 220 3.63 4.94 19.30
C ARG A 220 4.79 4.13 19.87
N ARG A 221 4.49 2.99 20.52
CA ARG A 221 5.50 2.05 21.06
C ARG A 221 6.27 1.33 19.96
N TRP A 222 5.70 1.21 18.76
CA TRP A 222 6.39 0.79 17.55
C TRP A 222 7.33 1.84 16.95
N GLY A 223 7.38 3.05 17.54
CA GLY A 223 8.19 4.17 17.03
C GLY A 223 7.51 4.98 15.94
N SER A 224 6.23 4.72 15.65
CA SER A 224 5.43 5.40 14.64
C SER A 224 4.45 6.36 15.30
N ARG A 225 4.57 7.66 15.00
CA ARG A 225 3.62 8.69 15.46
C ARG A 225 3.29 9.64 14.31
N PHE A 226 2.09 10.22 14.32
CA PHE A 226 1.77 11.31 13.40
C PHE A 226 2.28 12.63 14.01
N ASP A 227 3.33 13.21 13.44
CA ASP A 227 3.97 14.43 13.98
C ASP A 227 4.00 15.59 12.97
N LEU A 228 3.05 15.58 12.03
CA LEU A 228 2.90 16.57 10.97
C LEU A 228 4.19 16.74 10.14
N GLY A 229 4.96 15.65 10.00
CA GLY A 229 6.17 15.62 9.19
C GLY A 229 7.41 16.22 9.88
N ARG A 230 7.31 16.67 11.13
CA ARG A 230 8.47 17.20 11.89
C ARG A 230 9.60 16.18 11.99
N GLY A 231 9.26 14.92 12.28
CA GLY A 231 10.23 13.83 12.34
C GLY A 231 10.86 13.55 10.97
N SER A 232 10.08 13.62 9.90
CA SER A 232 10.57 13.44 8.52
C SER A 232 11.55 14.55 8.12
N LEU A 233 11.25 15.81 8.45
CA LEU A 233 12.11 16.96 8.16
C LEU A 233 13.43 16.91 8.95
N GLY A 234 13.36 16.59 10.24
CA GLY A 234 14.56 16.39 11.07
C GLY A 234 15.45 15.26 10.54
N PHE A 235 14.83 14.18 10.06
CA PHE A 235 15.53 13.05 9.48
C PHE A 235 16.21 13.39 8.15
N VAL A 236 15.54 14.10 7.23
CA VAL A 236 16.13 14.56 5.96
C VAL A 236 17.37 15.43 6.21
N ARG A 237 17.32 16.34 7.18
CA ARG A 237 18.45 17.19 7.56
C ARG A 237 19.66 16.37 8.05
N HIS A 238 19.41 15.33 8.84
CA HIS A 238 20.46 14.43 9.34
C HIS A 238 21.05 13.56 8.22
N LEU A 239 20.20 13.14 7.27
CA LEU A 239 20.56 12.24 6.18
C LEU A 239 21.50 12.87 5.15
N VAL A 240 21.22 14.12 4.74
CA VAL A 240 22.05 14.88 3.79
C VAL A 240 23.49 15.07 4.31
N LEU A 241 23.69 14.94 5.62
CA LEU A 241 24.98 15.17 6.27
C LEU A 241 25.72 13.88 6.68
N GLN A 242 25.04 12.72 6.84
CA GLN A 242 25.64 11.57 7.53
C GLN A 242 25.28 10.15 7.01
N SER A 243 24.51 9.99 5.93
CA SER A 243 24.08 8.63 5.53
C SER A 243 24.75 8.08 4.27
N ASP A 244 25.33 6.89 4.43
CA ASP A 244 26.00 6.05 3.42
C ASP A 244 25.05 5.08 2.70
N ARG A 245 23.75 5.02 3.09
CA ARG A 245 22.79 4.02 2.57
C ARG A 245 21.87 4.59 1.50
N LEU A 246 21.88 3.99 0.31
CA LEU A 246 21.07 4.35 -0.86
C LEU A 246 19.53 4.32 -0.62
N VAL A 247 19.05 3.59 0.38
CA VAL A 247 17.62 3.45 0.69
C VAL A 247 16.96 4.82 0.95
N PHE A 248 17.63 5.67 1.69
CA PHE A 248 17.06 6.93 2.14
C PHE A 248 16.97 8.03 1.06
N PRO A 249 18.02 8.32 0.26
CA PRO A 249 17.88 9.27 -0.85
C PRO A 249 16.84 8.77 -1.87
N MET A 250 16.77 7.46 -2.13
CA MET A 250 15.73 6.90 -2.99
C MET A 250 14.32 7.09 -2.38
N ALA A 251 14.16 6.91 -1.06
CA ALA A 251 12.89 7.17 -0.40
C ALA A 251 12.48 8.65 -0.49
N ILE A 252 13.42 9.59 -0.33
CA ILE A 252 13.16 11.03 -0.51
C ILE A 252 12.71 11.30 -1.95
N LEU A 253 13.44 10.78 -2.94
CA LEU A 253 13.11 10.95 -4.36
C LEU A 253 11.70 10.43 -4.68
N LEU A 254 11.36 9.24 -4.19
CA LEU A 254 10.04 8.64 -4.44
C LEU A 254 8.90 9.39 -3.77
N VAL A 255 9.10 9.90 -2.55
CA VAL A 255 8.13 10.75 -1.87
C VAL A 255 7.96 12.08 -2.61
N ALA A 256 9.05 12.72 -3.03
CA ALA A 256 9.00 13.96 -3.81
C ALA A 256 8.31 13.75 -5.17
N ALA A 257 8.61 12.64 -5.86
CA ALA A 257 7.94 12.25 -7.09
C ALA A 257 6.44 12.03 -6.87
N ALA A 258 6.04 11.38 -5.76
CA ALA A 258 4.63 11.20 -5.42
C ALA A 258 3.90 12.53 -5.17
N VAL A 259 4.54 13.51 -4.53
CA VAL A 259 3.99 14.87 -4.36
C VAL A 259 3.78 15.54 -5.72
N LEU A 260 4.79 15.50 -6.61
CA LEU A 260 4.68 16.04 -7.96
C LEU A 260 3.56 15.37 -8.75
N LEU A 261 3.51 14.04 -8.74
CA LEU A 261 2.48 13.25 -9.42
C LEU A 261 1.08 13.56 -8.87
N TYR A 262 0.95 13.82 -7.58
CA TYR A 262 -0.31 14.24 -6.98
C TYR A 262 -0.74 15.63 -7.47
N ALA A 263 0.18 16.59 -7.55
CA ALA A 263 -0.10 17.90 -8.12
C ALA A 263 -0.53 17.79 -9.59
N LEU A 264 0.13 16.94 -10.38
CA LEU A 264 -0.27 16.66 -11.76
C LEU A 264 -1.65 15.98 -11.84
N LEU A 265 -1.95 15.07 -10.92
CA LEU A 265 -3.27 14.41 -10.84
C LEU A 265 -4.40 15.41 -10.55
N ILE A 266 -4.13 16.42 -9.71
CA ILE A 266 -5.04 17.55 -9.46
C ILE A 266 -5.16 18.41 -10.73
N ALA A 267 -4.05 18.76 -11.38
CA ALA A 267 -4.05 19.55 -12.61
C ALA A 267 -4.82 18.87 -13.75
N ASP A 268 -4.72 17.53 -13.85
CA ASP A 268 -5.48 16.69 -14.78
C ASP A 268 -6.97 16.56 -14.43
N ARG A 269 -7.41 17.15 -13.30
CA ARG A 269 -8.78 17.08 -12.77
C ARG A 269 -9.28 15.64 -12.65
N ALA A 270 -8.44 14.77 -12.11
CA ALA A 270 -8.80 13.37 -11.89
C ALA A 270 -10.08 13.26 -11.02
N PRO A 271 -10.87 12.18 -11.16
CA PRO A 271 -12.07 11.98 -10.35
C PRO A 271 -11.79 12.08 -8.85
N LEU A 272 -12.69 12.74 -8.12
CA LEU A 272 -12.63 12.95 -6.67
C LEU A 272 -12.19 11.72 -5.85
N PRO A 273 -12.72 10.49 -6.04
CA PRO A 273 -12.29 9.34 -5.26
C PRO A 273 -10.79 9.03 -5.41
N LEU A 274 -10.20 9.26 -6.59
CA LEU A 274 -8.76 9.04 -6.81
C LEU A 274 -7.90 10.10 -6.13
N LEU A 275 -8.37 11.36 -6.13
CA LEU A 275 -7.71 12.48 -5.45
C LEU A 275 -7.73 12.32 -3.93
N VAL A 276 -8.86 11.92 -3.36
CA VAL A 276 -8.99 11.70 -1.91
C VAL A 276 -8.14 10.51 -1.48
N TYR A 277 -8.27 9.36 -2.16
CA TYR A 277 -7.49 8.17 -1.83
C TYR A 277 -5.98 8.43 -1.86
N SER A 278 -5.48 9.00 -2.97
CA SER A 278 -4.05 9.26 -3.13
C SER A 278 -3.57 10.37 -2.19
N GLY A 279 -4.40 11.39 -1.96
CA GLY A 279 -4.09 12.49 -1.05
C GLY A 279 -3.99 12.03 0.41
N VAL A 280 -4.89 11.17 0.87
CA VAL A 280 -4.84 10.61 2.23
C VAL A 280 -3.61 9.71 2.39
N LEU A 281 -3.29 8.85 1.42
CA LEU A 281 -2.06 8.04 1.49
C LEU A 281 -0.79 8.91 1.50
N LEU A 282 -0.76 9.98 0.69
CA LEU A 282 0.33 10.93 0.68
C LEU A 282 0.43 11.69 2.00
N LEU A 283 -0.70 12.10 2.58
CA LEU A 283 -0.75 12.75 3.89
C LEU A 283 -0.18 11.84 4.99
N VAL A 284 -0.55 10.55 4.99
CA VAL A 284 0.01 9.55 5.92
C VAL A 284 1.52 9.39 5.70
N ALA A 285 1.95 9.30 4.44
CA ALA A 285 3.36 9.17 4.10
C ALA A 285 4.18 10.40 4.47
N LEU A 286 3.65 11.62 4.39
CA LEU A 286 4.35 12.85 4.75
C LEU A 286 4.28 13.16 6.26
N GLY A 287 3.09 13.01 6.85
CA GLY A 287 2.79 13.39 8.23
C GLY A 287 3.20 12.36 9.29
N GLY A 288 3.35 11.08 8.90
CA GLY A 288 3.88 10.04 9.77
C GLY A 288 5.38 10.21 10.02
N SER A 289 5.81 9.98 11.25
CA SER A 289 7.22 9.82 11.63
C SER A 289 7.53 8.37 11.96
N GLY A 290 8.82 8.03 11.98
CA GLY A 290 9.30 6.66 12.16
C GLY A 290 10.15 6.22 10.96
N PHE A 291 9.94 4.99 10.51
CA PHE A 291 10.71 4.34 9.44
C PHE A 291 10.56 5.06 8.09
N PHE A 292 11.41 6.06 7.85
CA PHE A 292 11.39 6.84 6.61
C PHE A 292 11.59 5.97 5.36
N ALA A 293 12.44 4.94 5.48
CA ALA A 293 12.69 3.93 4.44
C ALA A 293 11.41 3.20 3.98
N SER A 294 10.40 3.09 4.84
CA SER A 294 9.13 2.42 4.55
C SER A 294 8.10 3.31 3.84
N LYS A 295 8.33 4.63 3.74
CA LYS A 295 7.35 5.55 3.14
C LYS A 295 7.03 5.21 1.68
N PRO A 296 7.99 4.89 0.80
CA PRO A 296 7.67 4.49 -0.58
C PRO A 296 6.79 3.23 -0.65
N ARG A 297 6.97 2.30 0.29
CA ARG A 297 6.12 1.10 0.43
C ARG A 297 4.68 1.48 0.78
N PHE A 298 4.45 2.51 1.61
CA PHE A 298 3.09 3.02 1.89
C PHE A 298 2.42 3.71 0.69
N LEU A 299 3.21 4.20 -0.26
CA LEU A 299 2.74 4.83 -1.50
C LEU A 299 2.55 3.84 -2.65
N LEU A 300 3.03 2.59 -2.52
CA LEU A 300 2.85 1.54 -3.53
C LEU A 300 1.36 1.28 -3.88
N PRO A 301 0.41 1.31 -2.92
CA PRO A 301 -1.02 1.23 -3.22
C PRO A 301 -1.61 2.47 -3.88
N ALA A 302 -0.90 3.61 -3.90
CA ALA A 302 -1.36 4.88 -4.48
C ALA A 302 -1.21 4.89 -6.02
N PHE A 303 -1.67 3.83 -6.68
CA PHE A 303 -1.63 3.67 -8.14
C PHE A 303 -2.21 4.84 -8.94
N PRO A 304 -3.21 5.63 -8.47
CA PRO A 304 -3.71 6.74 -9.29
C PRO A 304 -2.65 7.82 -9.55
N LEU A 305 -1.63 7.95 -8.69
CA LEU A 305 -0.48 8.84 -8.92
C LEU A 305 0.27 8.49 -10.21
N LEU A 306 0.17 7.26 -10.70
CA LEU A 306 0.83 6.81 -11.92
C LEU A 306 0.05 7.19 -13.19
N LEU A 307 -1.20 7.66 -13.09
CA LEU A 307 -2.03 7.99 -14.25
C LEU A 307 -1.43 9.11 -15.13
N PRO A 308 -0.94 10.24 -14.59
CA PRO A 308 -0.32 11.28 -15.43
C PRO A 308 0.90 10.74 -16.18
N LEU A 309 1.73 9.94 -15.50
CA LEU A 309 2.90 9.31 -16.10
C LEU A 309 2.53 8.28 -17.18
N ALA A 310 1.51 7.45 -16.94
CA ALA A 310 0.99 6.49 -17.91
C ALA A 310 0.48 7.19 -19.18
N ARG A 311 -0.22 8.31 -19.03
CA ARG A 311 -0.68 9.12 -20.17
C ARG A 311 0.49 9.72 -20.95
N ALA A 312 1.49 10.25 -20.26
CA ALA A 312 2.71 10.76 -20.89
C ALA A 312 3.49 9.67 -21.65
N LEU A 313 3.62 8.48 -21.05
CA LEU A 313 4.27 7.33 -21.66
C LEU A 313 3.54 6.89 -22.93
N VAL A 314 2.21 6.79 -22.91
CA VAL A 314 1.42 6.43 -24.09
C VAL A 314 1.52 7.46 -25.21
N ARG A 315 1.49 8.76 -24.89
CA ARG A 315 1.70 9.82 -25.89
C ARG A 315 3.09 9.69 -26.52
N THR A 316 4.11 9.45 -25.69
CA THR A 316 5.49 9.25 -26.14
C THR A 316 5.62 8.01 -27.00
N ALA A 317 4.98 6.90 -26.63
CA ALA A 317 5.02 5.66 -27.40
C ALA A 317 4.42 5.81 -28.80
N ARG A 318 3.39 6.65 -28.95
CA ARG A 318 2.78 6.96 -30.27
C ARG A 318 3.67 7.85 -31.13
N ALA A 319 4.31 8.85 -30.54
CA ALA A 319 5.14 9.80 -31.29
C ALA A 319 6.57 9.28 -31.54
N ARG A 320 7.14 8.59 -30.56
CA ARG A 320 8.55 8.15 -30.49
C ARG A 320 8.65 6.82 -29.74
N PRO A 321 8.27 5.68 -30.35
CA PRO A 321 8.20 4.38 -29.68
C PRO A 321 9.52 3.94 -29.03
N TRP A 322 10.66 4.24 -29.69
CA TRP A 322 11.99 3.95 -29.14
C TRP A 322 12.24 4.66 -27.80
N HIS A 323 11.84 5.92 -27.65
CA HIS A 323 12.04 6.67 -26.41
C HIS A 323 11.20 6.07 -25.27
N ALA A 324 9.95 5.70 -25.56
CA ALA A 324 9.10 5.04 -24.59
C ALA A 324 9.66 3.66 -24.16
N ALA A 325 10.23 2.90 -25.10
CA ALA A 325 10.88 1.63 -24.82
C ALA A 325 12.13 1.80 -23.94
N VAL A 326 12.99 2.79 -24.22
CA VAL A 326 14.17 3.11 -23.40
C VAL A 326 13.76 3.53 -22.00
N VAL A 327 12.75 4.39 -21.84
CA VAL A 327 12.26 4.81 -20.52
C VAL A 327 11.70 3.62 -19.74
N ALA A 328 10.87 2.79 -20.37
CA ALA A 328 10.32 1.59 -19.72
C ALA A 328 11.43 0.60 -19.35
N GLY A 329 12.42 0.39 -20.22
CA GLY A 329 13.58 -0.45 -19.97
C GLY A 329 14.46 0.06 -18.83
N ALA A 330 14.71 1.37 -18.77
CA ALA A 330 15.46 2.00 -17.68
C ALA A 330 14.73 1.88 -16.34
N LEU A 331 13.40 2.12 -16.33
CA LEU A 331 12.58 1.90 -15.13
C LEU A 331 12.59 0.44 -14.68
N ALA A 332 12.53 -0.51 -15.62
CA ALA A 332 12.62 -1.92 -15.31
C ALA A 332 13.98 -2.30 -14.74
N GLY A 333 15.07 -1.80 -15.32
CA GLY A 333 16.43 -1.99 -14.79
C GLY A 333 16.59 -1.41 -13.39
N LEU A 334 16.09 -0.18 -13.16
CA LEU A 334 16.11 0.48 -11.85
C LEU A 334 15.29 -0.29 -10.82
N SER A 335 14.06 -0.68 -11.17
CA SER A 335 13.16 -1.45 -10.31
C SER A 335 13.77 -2.79 -9.91
N PHE A 336 14.34 -3.49 -10.88
CA PHE A 336 15.02 -4.74 -10.64
C PHE A 336 16.25 -4.57 -9.73
N ALA A 337 17.17 -3.67 -10.07
CA ALA A 337 18.42 -3.48 -9.34
C ALA A 337 18.18 -2.99 -7.90
N TYR A 338 17.28 -2.00 -7.74
CA TYR A 338 16.93 -1.47 -6.43
C TYR A 338 16.13 -2.48 -5.59
N GLY A 339 15.22 -3.24 -6.20
CA GLY A 339 14.50 -4.31 -5.53
C GLY A 339 15.43 -5.41 -4.99
N ALA A 340 16.42 -5.83 -5.79
CA ALA A 340 17.45 -6.77 -5.36
C ALA A 340 18.31 -6.18 -4.22
N TYR A 341 18.73 -4.92 -4.34
CA TYR A 341 19.45 -4.21 -3.28
C TYR A 341 18.65 -4.18 -1.97
N LEU A 342 17.36 -3.87 -2.03
CA LEU A 342 16.50 -3.81 -0.85
C LEU A 342 16.40 -5.16 -0.12
N VAL A 343 16.20 -6.24 -0.88
CA VAL A 343 15.96 -7.59 -0.31
C VAL A 343 17.25 -8.26 0.15
N VAL A 344 18.35 -8.06 -0.56
CA VAL A 344 19.59 -8.82 -0.34
C VAL A 344 20.64 -8.04 0.45
N ILE A 345 20.72 -6.71 0.26
CA ILE A 345 21.89 -5.91 0.71
C ILE A 345 21.51 -4.92 1.81
N ALA A 346 20.37 -4.24 1.70
CA ALA A 346 20.09 -3.04 2.49
C ALA A 346 19.95 -3.28 4.01
N HIS A 347 19.69 -4.54 4.45
CA HIS A 347 19.44 -4.96 5.84
C HIS A 347 18.56 -3.99 6.67
N THR A 348 17.75 -3.17 6.01
CA THR A 348 16.92 -2.12 6.61
C THR A 348 15.48 -2.59 6.45
N PRO A 349 14.70 -2.70 7.54
CA PRO A 349 13.32 -3.15 7.44
C PRO A 349 12.52 -2.20 6.54
N LEU A 350 11.90 -2.79 5.52
CA LEU A 350 10.99 -2.14 4.57
C LEU A 350 9.59 -1.99 5.15
#